data_AF-A0A146G9Y8-F1
#
_entry.id   AF-A0A146G9Y8-F1
#
_cell.length_a   1.000
_cell.length_b   1.000
_cell.length_c   1.000
_cell.angle_alpha   90.00
_cell.angle_beta   90.00
_cell.angle_gamma   90.00
#
_symmetry.space_group_name_H-M   'P 1'
#
loop_
_entity.id
_entity.type
_entity.pdbx_description
1 polymer ?
#
loop_
_entity_poly.entity_id
_entity_poly.type
_entity_poly.pdbx_seq_one_letter_code
_entity_poly.pdbx_strand_id
1 'polypeptide(L)'
;MTFHRIEPNEHYRDLRLTSEGGAWDLGLNAYASGMRVRMGVNNKPPKVLDFCIGQDASLFAPALTSVLKRLEPLEESVSPEEIDAVFPWAGTRPDMAIHLDSLLSVLS
;
A
#
# COMPACT_ATOMS: atom_id res chain seq x y z
N MET A 1 -5.35 -1.36 -11.98
CA MET A 1 -5.57 -2.69 -11.39
C MET A 1 -6.58 -2.56 -10.27
N THR A 2 -7.43 -3.57 -10.11
CA THR A 2 -8.46 -3.64 -9.07
C THR A 2 -8.10 -4.72 -8.05
N PHE A 3 -8.54 -4.54 -6.81
CA PHE A 3 -8.20 -5.42 -5.70
C PHE A 3 -9.45 -5.93 -5.00
N HIS A 4 -9.40 -7.17 -4.52
CA HIS A 4 -10.43 -7.75 -3.68
C HIS A 4 -9.85 -8.26 -2.37
N ARG A 5 -10.68 -8.30 -1.34
CA ARG A 5 -10.27 -8.78 -0.02
C ARG A 5 -10.11 -10.29 -0.01
N ILE A 6 -9.03 -10.76 0.60
CA ILE A 6 -8.78 -12.18 0.85
C ILE A 6 -8.32 -12.38 2.30
N GLU A 7 -8.18 -13.64 2.71
CA GLU A 7 -7.70 -13.97 4.05
C GLU A 7 -6.27 -13.43 4.29
N PRO A 8 -6.03 -12.78 5.46
CA PRO A 8 -4.70 -12.40 5.90
C PRO A 8 -3.68 -13.55 5.87
N ASN A 9 -2.40 -13.19 5.77
CA ASN A 9 -1.29 -14.15 5.85
C ASN A 9 -0.14 -13.58 6.70
N GLU A 10 0.99 -14.29 6.77
CA GLU A 10 2.16 -13.86 7.56
C GLU A 10 2.73 -12.50 7.15
N HIS A 11 2.55 -12.10 5.88
CA HIS A 11 3.05 -10.86 5.30
C HIS A 11 2.06 -9.70 5.45
N TYR A 12 0.76 -9.98 5.47
CA TYR A 12 -0.35 -9.03 5.55
C TYR A 12 -1.35 -9.48 6.62
N ARG A 13 -1.11 -9.08 7.87
CA ARG A 13 -1.73 -9.72 9.04
C ARG A 13 -3.08 -9.13 9.44
N ASP A 14 -3.28 -7.83 9.24
CA ASP A 14 -4.50 -7.15 9.68
C ASP A 14 -5.50 -6.98 8.54
N LEU A 15 -5.00 -6.74 7.33
CA LEU A 15 -5.80 -6.73 6.10
C LEU A 15 -4.94 -7.21 4.94
N ARG A 16 -5.49 -8.10 4.10
CA ARG A 16 -4.90 -8.48 2.82
C ARG A 16 -5.90 -8.27 1.70
N LEU A 17 -5.42 -7.64 0.65
CA LEU A 17 -6.08 -7.47 -0.63
C LEU A 17 -5.18 -8.11 -1.68
N THR A 18 -5.79 -8.71 -2.70
CA THR A 18 -5.07 -9.24 -3.86
C THR A 18 -5.66 -8.68 -5.14
N SER A 19 -4.82 -8.46 -6.14
CA SER A 19 -5.28 -7.99 -7.45
C SER A 19 -6.16 -9.05 -8.12
N GLU A 20 -7.05 -8.66 -9.04
CA GLU A 20 -7.97 -9.61 -9.70
C GLU A 20 -7.25 -10.77 -10.41
N GLY A 21 -6.14 -10.50 -11.08
CA GLY A 21 -5.26 -11.49 -11.71
C GLY A 21 -4.28 -12.17 -10.75
N GLY A 22 -4.27 -11.79 -9.46
CA GLY A 22 -3.48 -12.43 -8.41
C GLY A 22 -1.97 -12.14 -8.48
N ALA A 23 -1.54 -11.15 -9.25
CA ALA A 23 -0.12 -10.78 -9.37
C ALA A 23 0.39 -10.02 -8.13
N TRP A 24 -0.47 -9.23 -7.49
CA TRP A 24 -0.09 -8.28 -6.45
C TRP A 24 -0.87 -8.50 -5.16
N ASP A 25 -0.17 -8.39 -4.03
CA ASP A 25 -0.79 -8.26 -2.72
C ASP A 25 -0.53 -6.87 -2.14
N LEU A 26 -1.56 -6.33 -1.50
CA LEU A 26 -1.57 -5.06 -0.79
C LEU A 26 -2.25 -5.27 0.56
N GLY A 27 -1.80 -4.60 1.61
CA GLY A 27 -2.42 -4.79 2.91
C GLY A 27 -2.01 -3.81 3.98
N LEU A 28 -2.65 -3.99 5.13
CA LEU A 28 -2.36 -3.26 6.36
C LEU A 28 -1.69 -4.20 7.37
N ASN A 29 -0.67 -3.66 8.04
CA ASN A 29 0.05 -4.35 9.10
C ASN A 29 0.29 -3.41 10.28
N ALA A 30 -0.17 -3.82 11.45
CA ALA A 30 0.17 -3.20 12.71
C ALA A 30 1.67 -3.38 13.01
N TYR A 31 2.29 -2.32 13.48
CA TYR A 31 3.69 -2.25 13.86
C TYR A 31 3.83 -1.43 15.15
N ALA A 32 4.99 -1.50 15.82
CA ALA A 32 5.19 -0.80 17.09
C ALA A 32 4.95 0.73 17.00
N SER A 33 5.22 1.32 15.84
CA SER A 33 5.06 2.75 15.55
C SER A 33 3.71 3.13 14.93
N GLY A 34 2.77 2.20 14.77
CA GLY A 34 1.46 2.44 14.15
C GLY A 34 1.11 1.46 13.04
N MET A 35 0.28 1.90 12.09
CA MET A 35 -0.18 1.10 10.96
C MET A 35 0.70 1.31 9.73
N ARG A 36 1.02 0.23 9.00
CA ARG A 36 1.74 0.30 7.73
C ARG A 36 0.87 -0.16 6.57
N VAL A 37 0.91 0.57 5.45
CA VAL A 37 0.42 0.09 4.15
C VAL A 37 1.59 -0.58 3.44
N ARG A 38 1.40 -1.83 3.01
CA ARG A 38 2.46 -2.64 2.42
C ARG A 38 2.00 -3.24 1.11
N MET A 39 2.88 -3.36 0.12
CA MET A 39 2.60 -3.99 -1.16
C MET A 39 3.79 -4.79 -1.67
N GLY A 40 3.51 -5.85 -2.40
CA GLY A 40 4.50 -6.62 -3.12
C GLY A 40 3.86 -7.67 -4.01
N VAL A 41 4.71 -8.41 -4.71
CA VAL A 41 4.30 -9.54 -5.53
C VAL A 41 3.59 -10.58 -4.66
N ASN A 42 2.50 -11.15 -5.16
CA ASN A 42 1.70 -12.15 -4.45
C ASN A 42 2.56 -13.32 -3.93
N ASN A 43 2.26 -13.77 -2.71
CA ASN A 43 3.00 -14.83 -2.01
C ASN A 43 4.51 -14.57 -1.84
N LYS A 44 4.95 -13.31 -1.91
CA LYS A 44 6.31 -12.89 -1.55
C LYS A 44 6.25 -11.84 -0.44
N PRO A 45 7.35 -11.66 0.33
CA PRO A 45 7.45 -10.55 1.25
C PRO A 45 7.24 -9.21 0.53
N PRO A 46 6.50 -8.25 1.12
CA PRO A 46 6.30 -6.93 0.54
C PRO A 46 7.64 -6.20 0.41
N LYS A 47 7.87 -5.60 -0.76
CA LYS A 47 9.12 -4.90 -1.10
C LYS A 47 8.91 -3.58 -1.83
N VAL A 48 7.70 -3.34 -2.33
CA VAL A 48 7.40 -2.30 -3.33
C VAL A 48 6.73 -1.09 -2.68
N LEU A 49 5.92 -1.33 -1.65
CA LEU A 49 5.41 -0.29 -0.77
C LEU A 49 5.58 -0.75 0.67
N ASP A 50 6.13 0.10 1.52
CA ASP A 50 6.16 -0.16 2.96
C ASP A 50 6.08 1.15 3.76
N PHE A 51 4.91 1.80 3.69
CA PHE A 51 4.69 3.14 4.25
C PHE A 51 4.02 3.08 5.63
N CYS A 52 4.60 3.79 6.62
CA CYS A 52 4.01 3.93 7.95
C CYS A 52 3.05 5.14 8.00
N ILE A 53 1.77 4.87 8.22
CA ILE A 53 0.71 5.88 8.37
C ILE A 53 0.78 6.55 9.76
N GLY A 54 1.36 5.85 10.75
CA GLY A 54 1.35 6.27 12.15
C GLY A 54 0.18 5.67 12.93
N GLN A 55 -0.16 6.26 14.07
CA GLN A 55 -1.13 5.69 15.03
C GLN A 55 -2.55 6.23 14.86
N ASP A 56 -2.76 7.27 14.05
CA ASP A 56 -4.08 7.86 13.86
C ASP A 56 -4.95 6.96 12.96
N ALA A 57 -5.86 6.24 13.60
CA ALA A 57 -6.76 5.31 12.93
C ALA A 57 -7.69 5.97 11.91
N SER A 58 -7.94 7.28 12.03
CA SER A 58 -8.74 8.02 11.04
C SER A 58 -8.05 8.09 9.67
N LEU A 59 -6.73 7.91 9.62
CA LEU A 59 -5.94 7.94 8.39
C LEU A 59 -5.84 6.59 7.68
N PHE A 60 -6.19 5.48 8.32
CA PHE A 60 -5.94 4.14 7.77
C PHE A 60 -6.73 3.89 6.49
N ALA A 61 -8.04 4.15 6.52
CA ALA A 61 -8.91 3.96 5.34
C ALA A 61 -8.63 4.98 4.22
N PRO A 62 -8.44 6.29 4.49
CA PRO A 62 -8.00 7.25 3.48
C PRO A 62 -6.67 6.87 2.82
N ALA A 63 -5.65 6.52 3.60
CA ALA A 63 -4.34 6.14 3.06
C ALA A 63 -4.44 4.91 2.14
N LEU A 64 -5.16 3.86 2.58
CA LEU A 64 -5.37 2.68 1.76
C LEU A 64 -6.14 2.99 0.47
N THR A 65 -7.18 3.83 0.56
CA THR A 65 -8.00 4.22 -0.59
C THR A 65 -7.18 5.03 -1.60
N SER A 66 -6.33 5.94 -1.13
CA SER A 66 -5.40 6.68 -1.99
C SER A 66 -4.43 5.75 -2.72
N VAL A 67 -3.90 4.74 -2.04
CA VAL A 67 -3.03 3.72 -2.68
C VAL A 67 -3.81 2.97 -3.76
N LEU A 68 -5.02 2.50 -3.46
CA LEU A 68 -5.87 1.80 -4.42
C LEU A 68 -6.19 2.66 -5.66
N LYS A 69 -6.59 3.92 -5.49
CA LYS A 69 -6.87 4.84 -6.60
C LYS A 69 -5.65 5.09 -7.48
N ARG A 70 -4.46 5.21 -6.89
CA ARG A 70 -3.20 5.40 -7.66
C ARG A 70 -2.82 4.17 -8.46
N LEU A 71 -3.18 2.97 -8.00
CA LEU A 71 -2.94 1.71 -8.68
C LEU A 71 -4.01 1.40 -9.73
N GLU A 72 -5.21 1.95 -9.61
CA GLU A 72 -6.34 1.73 -10.52
C GLU A 72 -6.00 1.85 -12.03
N PRO A 73 -5.21 2.82 -12.52
CA PRO A 73 -4.88 2.92 -13.94
C PRO A 73 -3.80 1.93 -14.44
N LEU A 74 -3.11 1.22 -13.55
CA LEU A 74 -1.99 0.34 -13.92
C LEU A 74 -2.45 -1.05 -14.35
N GLU A 75 -1.78 -1.67 -15.32
CA GLU A 75 -1.98 -3.08 -15.63
C GLU A 75 -1.37 -3.99 -14.55
N GLU A 76 -1.81 -5.24 -14.42
CA GLU A 76 -1.22 -6.17 -13.45
C GLU A 76 0.17 -6.69 -13.85
N SER A 77 0.50 -6.62 -15.15
CA SER A 77 1.78 -7.01 -15.73
C SER A 77 2.92 -6.02 -15.50
N VAL A 78 2.63 -4.87 -14.86
CA VAL A 78 3.67 -3.88 -14.51
C VAL A 78 4.75 -4.53 -13.65
N SER A 79 5.95 -3.99 -13.72
CA SER A 79 7.10 -4.41 -12.91
C SER A 79 7.05 -3.81 -11.50
N PRO A 80 7.76 -4.39 -10.51
CA PRO A 80 7.97 -3.76 -9.21
C PRO A 80 8.47 -2.33 -9.30
N GLU A 81 9.37 -2.04 -10.23
CA GLU A 81 9.96 -0.71 -10.45
C GLU A 81 8.91 0.32 -10.92
N GLU A 82 7.95 -0.11 -11.73
CA GLU A 82 6.84 0.75 -12.17
C GLU A 82 5.85 1.07 -11.04
N ILE A 83 5.61 0.12 -10.13
CA ILE A 83 4.82 0.39 -8.92
C ILE A 83 5.59 1.32 -7.96
N ASP A 84 6.88 1.08 -7.74
CA ASP A 84 7.74 1.94 -6.90
C ASP A 84 7.71 3.40 -7.41
N ALA A 85 7.72 3.60 -8.73
CA ALA A 85 7.66 4.92 -9.35
C ALA A 85 6.36 5.69 -9.05
N VAL A 86 5.27 4.99 -8.70
CA VAL A 86 3.99 5.60 -8.28
C VAL A 86 4.07 6.12 -6.84
N PHE A 87 4.97 5.54 -6.04
CA PHE A 87 5.22 5.88 -4.63
C PHE A 87 6.71 6.14 -4.37
N PRO A 88 7.34 7.13 -5.04
CA PRO A 88 8.80 7.31 -5.00
C PRO A 88 9.34 7.61 -3.59
N TRP A 89 8.46 8.00 -2.66
CA TRP A 89 8.75 8.28 -1.27
C TRP A 89 8.60 7.07 -0.32
N ALA A 90 8.02 5.96 -0.77
CA ALA A 90 7.69 4.81 0.08
C ALA A 90 8.92 4.09 0.66
N GLY A 91 10.06 4.17 -0.03
CA GLY A 91 11.34 3.59 0.41
C GLY A 91 12.28 4.57 1.14
N THR A 92 12.00 5.87 1.10
CA THR A 92 12.82 6.89 1.77
C THR A 92 12.33 7.10 3.19
N ARG A 93 13.23 7.22 4.18
CA ARG A 93 12.87 7.60 5.57
C ARG A 93 12.01 8.88 5.50
N PRO A 94 10.71 8.82 5.82
CA PRO A 94 9.81 9.90 5.45
C PRO A 94 9.91 11.07 6.43
N ASP A 95 9.83 12.29 5.91
CA ASP A 95 9.11 13.34 6.63
C ASP A 95 7.61 13.00 6.51
N MET A 96 7.06 12.38 7.55
CA MET A 96 5.73 11.76 7.51
C MET A 96 4.64 12.77 7.12
N ALA A 97 4.79 14.05 7.46
CA ALA A 97 3.79 15.08 7.15
C ALA A 97 3.69 15.33 5.63
N ILE A 98 4.83 15.50 4.95
CA ILE A 98 4.87 15.84 3.52
C ILE A 98 4.34 14.68 2.66
N HIS A 99 4.68 13.44 3.01
CA HIS A 99 4.29 12.28 2.22
C HIS A 99 2.83 11.87 2.45
N LEU A 100 2.31 12.07 3.66
CA LEU A 100 0.90 11.85 3.94
C LEU A 100 0.02 12.83 3.15
N ASP A 101 0.34 14.12 3.13
CA ASP A 101 -0.40 15.12 2.36
C ASP A 101 -0.40 14.79 0.86
N SER A 102 0.75 14.40 0.31
CA SER A 102 0.82 13.94 -1.08
C SER A 102 -0.08 12.73 -1.33
N LEU A 103 -0.08 11.72 -0.46
CA LEU A 103 -0.92 10.54 -0.60
C LEU A 103 -2.41 10.90 -0.55
N LEU A 104 -2.81 11.78 0.37
CA LEU A 104 -4.21 12.15 0.58
C LEU A 104 -4.77 13.11 -0.48
N SER A 105 -3.92 13.84 -1.21
CA SER A 105 -4.34 14.74 -2.31
C SER A 105 -5.13 14.07 -3.44
N VAL A 106 -5.13 12.74 -3.53
CA VAL A 106 -5.91 11.98 -4.54
C VAL A 106 -7.39 11.85 -4.15
N LEU A 107 -7.76 12.23 -2.91
CA LEU A 107 -9.13 12.17 -2.40
C LEU A 107 -9.85 13.53 -2.43
N SER A 108 -9.11 14.63 -2.59
CA SER A 108 -9.62 16.00 -2.75
C SER A 108 -9.96 16.30 -4.20
#